data_AF-A0A178J9E4-F1
#
_entry.id   AF-A0A178J9E4-F1
#
_cell.length_a   1.000
_cell.length_b   1.000
_cell.length_c   1.000
_cell.angle_alpha   90.00
_cell.angle_beta   90.00
_cell.angle_gamma   90.00
#
_symmetry.space_group_name_H-M   'P 1'
#
loop_
_entity.id
_entity.type
_entity.pdbx_description
1 polymer ?
#
loop_
_entity_poly.entity_id
_entity_poly.type
_entity_poly.pdbx_seq_one_letter_code
_entity_poly.pdbx_strand_id
1 'polypeptide(L)'
;MGKSHNQFYLEVVGKQLFVLVIAAPLMYQLTFEAMQEMEKGNQSAILAVIGLLMAAAIVGVFEATYQKTQLAFPVHRYLVHLTKVLLFIGITELMLLAVAAIGTTFHVFDDPLLWALIPIYLALYLYDWWDAIAAVSRDISAD
;
A
#
# COMPACT_ATOMS: atom_id res chain seq x y z
N MET A 1 -4.39 20.53 -22.17
CA MET A 1 -4.00 19.19 -21.66
C MET A 1 -3.18 19.24 -20.37
N GLY A 2 -2.06 19.96 -20.26
CA GLY A 2 -1.15 19.87 -19.08
C GLY A 2 -1.70 20.20 -17.68
N LYS A 3 -2.80 20.96 -17.54
CA LYS A 3 -3.39 21.25 -16.21
C LYS A 3 -4.05 20.02 -15.57
N SER A 4 -4.65 19.13 -16.35
CA SER A 4 -5.32 17.91 -15.86
C SER A 4 -4.30 16.87 -15.36
N HIS A 5 -3.19 16.70 -16.09
CA HIS A 5 -2.12 15.77 -15.71
C HIS A 5 -1.38 16.21 -14.46
N ASN A 6 -1.09 17.51 -14.32
CA ASN A 6 -0.48 18.05 -13.10
C ASN A 6 -1.39 17.85 -11.89
N GLN A 7 -2.70 18.04 -12.05
CA GLN A 7 -3.66 17.76 -10.99
C GLN A 7 -3.65 16.27 -10.62
N PHE A 8 -3.64 15.35 -11.58
CA PHE A 8 -3.56 13.92 -11.31
C PHE A 8 -2.28 13.53 -10.55
N TYR A 9 -1.11 14.07 -10.94
CA TYR A 9 0.11 13.83 -10.17
C TYR A 9 0.04 14.38 -8.75
N LEU A 10 -0.60 15.53 -8.53
CA LEU A 10 -0.86 16.04 -7.18
C LEU A 10 -1.81 15.12 -6.39
N GLU A 11 -2.82 14.54 -7.04
CA GLU A 11 -3.72 13.54 -6.43
C GLU A 11 -2.91 12.27 -6.03
N VAL A 12 -1.98 11.81 -6.87
CA VAL A 12 -1.05 10.69 -6.54
C VAL A 12 -0.15 11.05 -5.35
N VAL A 13 0.50 12.22 -5.36
CA VAL A 13 1.36 12.67 -4.24
C VAL A 13 0.56 12.77 -2.96
N GLY A 14 -0.61 13.43 -3.00
CA GLY A 14 -1.47 13.61 -1.84
C GLY A 14 -1.93 12.28 -1.25
N LYS A 15 -2.27 11.33 -2.12
CA LYS A 15 -2.57 9.95 -1.74
C LYS A 15 -1.39 9.28 -1.02
N GLN A 16 -0.18 9.37 -1.57
CA GLN A 16 1.00 8.74 -0.98
C GLN A 16 1.38 9.37 0.36
N LEU A 17 1.31 10.69 0.47
CA LEU A 17 1.53 11.40 1.73
C LEU A 17 0.48 11.01 2.78
N PHE A 18 -0.79 10.89 2.38
CA PHE A 18 -1.84 10.41 3.28
C PHE A 18 -1.52 9.01 3.82
N VAL A 19 -1.16 8.07 2.94
CA VAL A 19 -0.82 6.69 3.36
C VAL A 19 0.38 6.70 4.31
N LEU A 20 1.47 7.38 3.95
CA LEU A 20 2.73 7.32 4.70
C LEU A 20 2.71 8.13 6.01
N VAL A 21 2.09 9.30 6.01
CA VAL A 21 2.18 10.25 7.13
C VAL A 21 0.99 10.16 8.07
N ILE A 22 -0.17 9.69 7.58
CA ILE A 22 -1.40 9.62 8.39
C ILE A 22 -1.79 8.16 8.62
N ALA A 23 -2.00 7.39 7.55
CA ALA A 23 -2.55 6.06 7.70
C ALA A 23 -1.57 5.08 8.37
N ALA A 24 -0.31 5.02 7.92
CA ALA A 24 0.67 4.09 8.47
C ALA A 24 0.95 4.31 9.97
N PRO A 25 1.18 5.55 10.46
CA PRO A 25 1.33 5.80 11.90
C PRO A 25 0.08 5.48 12.70
N LEU A 26 -1.11 5.77 12.15
CA LEU A 26 -2.38 5.43 12.80
C LEU A 26 -2.55 3.91 12.92
N MET A 27 -2.27 3.15 11.86
CA MET A 27 -2.34 1.68 11.90
C MET A 27 -1.32 1.09 12.87
N TYR A 28 -0.12 1.70 12.99
CA TYR A 28 0.84 1.30 14.01
C TYR A 28 0.24 1.43 15.42
N GLN A 29 -0.35 2.57 15.75
CA GLN A 29 -0.95 2.80 17.07
C GLN A 29 -2.14 1.88 17.36
N LEU A 30 -3.00 1.65 16.35
CA LEU A 30 -4.23 0.87 16.54
C LEU A 30 -3.98 -0.64 16.58
N THR A 31 -3.02 -1.12 15.80
CA THR A 31 -2.93 -2.55 15.48
C THR A 31 -1.70 -3.21 16.08
N PHE A 32 -0.56 -2.52 16.14
CA PHE A 32 0.71 -3.12 16.59
C PHE A 32 0.66 -3.50 18.07
N GLU A 33 0.25 -2.58 18.94
CA GLU A 33 0.16 -2.81 20.39
C GLU A 33 -0.87 -3.89 20.71
N ALA A 34 -2.05 -3.82 20.10
CA ALA A 34 -3.12 -4.81 20.29
C ALA A 34 -2.69 -6.23 19.90
N MET A 35 -1.87 -6.38 18.85
CA MET A 35 -1.34 -7.68 18.42
C MET A 35 -0.31 -8.24 19.40
N GLN A 36 0.52 -7.39 20.00
CA GLN A 36 1.55 -7.80 20.96
C GLN A 36 0.96 -8.35 22.27
N GLU A 37 -0.18 -7.84 22.70
CA GLU A 37 -0.87 -8.27 23.92
C GLU A 37 -1.66 -9.59 23.76
N MET A 38 -1.85 -10.06 22.53
CA MET A 38 -2.64 -11.25 22.23
C MET A 38 -1.91 -12.56 22.56
N GLU A 39 -2.67 -13.60 22.94
CA GLU A 39 -2.11 -14.93 23.20
C GLU A 39 -1.40 -15.53 21.97
N LYS A 40 -0.22 -16.13 22.19
CA LYS A 40 0.66 -16.69 21.14
C LYS A 40 -0.01 -17.74 20.25
N GLY A 41 -0.95 -18.52 20.80
CA GLY A 41 -1.72 -19.50 20.04
C GLY A 41 -2.62 -18.85 18.98
N ASN A 42 -3.19 -17.68 19.29
CA ASN A 42 -4.02 -16.92 18.36
C ASN A 42 -3.15 -16.15 17.34
N GLN A 43 -1.99 -15.64 17.79
CA GLN A 43 -1.03 -14.98 16.90
C GLN A 43 -0.57 -15.89 15.75
N SER A 44 -0.30 -17.18 16.01
CA SER A 44 0.13 -18.11 14.97
C SER A 44 -0.96 -18.44 13.94
N ALA A 45 -2.21 -18.59 14.38
CA ALA A 45 -3.37 -18.79 13.50
C ALA A 45 -3.61 -17.56 12.60
N ILE A 46 -3.47 -16.37 13.17
CA ILE A 46 -3.62 -15.10 12.46
C ILE A 46 -2.50 -14.92 11.42
N LEU A 47 -1.26 -15.31 11.73
CA LEU A 47 -0.13 -15.20 10.80
C LEU A 47 -0.34 -15.97 9.49
N ALA A 48 -0.93 -17.17 9.55
CA ALA A 48 -1.25 -17.96 8.36
C ALA A 48 -2.29 -17.25 7.46
N VAL A 49 -3.30 -16.64 8.06
CA VAL A 49 -4.33 -15.88 7.33
C VAL A 49 -3.74 -14.59 6.74
N ILE A 50 -2.85 -13.91 7.48
CA ILE A 50 -2.16 -12.70 7.01
C ILE A 50 -1.38 -12.96 5.73
N GLY A 51 -0.64 -14.08 5.64
CA GLY A 51 0.13 -14.41 4.44
C GLY A 51 -0.74 -14.51 3.19
N LEU A 52 -1.92 -15.13 3.30
CA LEU A 52 -2.88 -15.25 2.20
C LEU A 52 -3.48 -13.88 1.83
N LEU A 53 -3.92 -13.12 2.84
CA LEU A 53 -4.51 -11.79 2.61
C LEU A 53 -3.50 -10.81 2.01
N MET A 54 -2.23 -10.89 2.42
CA MET A 54 -1.16 -10.04 1.89
C MET A 54 -0.89 -10.34 0.43
N ALA A 55 -0.84 -11.62 0.04
CA ALA A 55 -0.71 -12.01 -1.36
C ALA A 55 -1.88 -11.49 -2.21
N ALA A 56 -3.12 -11.65 -1.74
CA ALA A 56 -4.30 -11.13 -2.42
C ALA A 56 -4.29 -9.60 -2.55
N ALA A 57 -3.87 -8.89 -1.49
CA ALA A 57 -3.80 -7.44 -1.49
C ALA A 57 -2.71 -6.91 -2.45
N ILE A 58 -1.53 -7.55 -2.47
CA ILE A 58 -0.44 -7.22 -3.42
C ILE A 58 -0.91 -7.41 -4.86
N VAL A 59 -1.57 -8.53 -5.17
CA VAL A 59 -2.17 -8.74 -6.50
C VAL A 59 -3.21 -7.66 -6.81
N GLY A 60 -4.03 -7.31 -5.81
CA GLY A 60 -5.00 -6.23 -5.93
C GLY A 60 -4.37 -4.88 -6.32
N VAL A 61 -3.19 -4.55 -5.79
CA VAL A 61 -2.46 -3.31 -6.16
C VAL A 61 -2.07 -3.33 -7.64
N PHE A 62 -1.61 -4.46 -8.16
CA PHE A 62 -1.24 -4.61 -9.57
C PHE A 62 -2.44 -4.60 -10.52
N GLU A 63 -3.60 -5.07 -10.07
CA GLU A 63 -4.82 -5.08 -10.88
C GLU A 63 -5.57 -3.75 -10.85
N ALA A 64 -5.54 -3.04 -9.72
CA ALA A 64 -6.09 -1.70 -9.58
C ALA A 64 -5.17 -0.67 -10.25
N THR A 65 -5.11 -0.67 -11.59
CA THR A 65 -4.22 0.18 -12.39
C THR A 65 -4.86 1.49 -12.84
N TYR A 66 -4.08 2.58 -12.82
CA TYR A 66 -4.45 3.85 -13.43
C TYR A 66 -4.60 3.75 -14.95
N GLN A 67 -3.92 2.81 -15.62
CA GLN A 67 -3.91 2.68 -17.07
C GLN A 67 -5.27 2.25 -17.67
N LYS A 68 -6.15 1.65 -16.86
CA LYS A 68 -7.52 1.29 -17.25
C LYS A 68 -8.53 2.40 -16.91
N THR A 69 -8.08 3.50 -16.30
CA THR A 69 -8.92 4.57 -15.79
C THR A 69 -8.96 5.73 -16.79
N GLN A 70 -10.16 6.25 -17.07
CA GLN A 70 -10.30 7.47 -17.87
C GLN A 70 -9.89 8.69 -17.03
N LEU A 71 -8.68 9.20 -17.25
CA LEU A 71 -8.09 10.25 -16.42
C LEU A 71 -8.81 11.60 -16.55
N ALA A 72 -9.53 11.86 -17.65
CA ALA A 72 -10.32 13.07 -17.80
C ALA A 72 -11.50 13.16 -16.82
N PHE A 73 -12.06 12.03 -16.37
CA PHE A 73 -13.26 11.98 -15.53
C PHE A 73 -12.92 11.98 -14.03
N PRO A 74 -13.29 13.03 -13.26
CA PRO A 74 -12.90 13.15 -11.85
C PRO A 74 -13.39 12.01 -10.97
N VAL A 75 -14.60 11.49 -11.22
CA VAL A 75 -15.17 10.38 -10.45
C VAL A 75 -14.34 9.11 -10.62
N HIS A 76 -13.91 8.80 -11.85
CA HIS A 76 -13.07 7.63 -12.13
C HIS A 76 -11.72 7.76 -11.43
N ARG A 77 -11.09 8.96 -11.46
CA ARG A 77 -9.86 9.24 -10.73
C ARG A 77 -10.04 9.03 -9.22
N TYR A 78 -11.07 9.63 -8.62
CA TYR A 78 -11.33 9.49 -7.19
C TYR A 78 -11.49 8.03 -6.76
N LEU A 79 -12.27 7.25 -7.51
CA LEU A 79 -12.49 5.83 -7.20
C LEU A 79 -11.21 5.01 -7.28
N VAL A 80 -10.37 5.20 -8.32
CA VAL A 80 -9.10 4.46 -8.39
C VAL A 80 -8.12 4.88 -7.31
N HIS A 81 -8.07 6.17 -6.94
CA HIS A 81 -7.27 6.63 -5.81
C HIS A 81 -7.76 6.01 -4.50
N LEU A 82 -9.06 6.02 -4.24
CA LEU A 82 -9.64 5.42 -3.04
C LEU A 82 -9.35 3.92 -2.95
N THR A 83 -9.56 3.17 -4.04
CA THR A 83 -9.27 1.73 -4.07
C THR A 83 -7.80 1.46 -3.75
N LYS A 84 -6.87 2.19 -4.39
CA LYS A 84 -5.44 2.06 -4.10
C LYS A 84 -5.13 2.43 -2.65
N VAL A 85 -5.70 3.50 -2.10
CA VAL A 85 -5.52 3.87 -0.67
C VAL A 85 -5.91 2.72 0.24
N LEU A 86 -7.11 2.15 0.05
CA LEU A 86 -7.60 1.06 0.89
C LEU A 86 -6.69 -0.18 0.80
N LEU A 87 -6.20 -0.51 -0.39
CA LEU A 87 -5.23 -1.59 -0.57
C LEU A 87 -3.91 -1.30 0.16
N PHE A 88 -3.37 -0.10 0.04
CA PHE A 88 -2.14 0.29 0.75
C PHE A 88 -2.33 0.29 2.27
N ILE A 89 -3.49 0.73 2.78
CA ILE A 89 -3.83 0.64 4.21
C ILE A 89 -3.83 -0.82 4.65
N GLY A 90 -4.57 -1.68 3.94
CA GLY A 90 -4.66 -3.10 4.28
C GLY A 90 -3.29 -3.80 4.23
N ILE A 91 -2.47 -3.52 3.23
CA ILE A 91 -1.10 -4.08 3.16
C ILE A 91 -0.25 -3.58 4.33
N THR A 92 -0.32 -2.29 4.65
CA THR A 92 0.43 -1.71 5.78
C THR A 92 0.02 -2.38 7.09
N GLU A 93 -1.28 -2.55 7.32
CA GLU A 93 -1.81 -3.22 8.49
C GLU A 93 -1.36 -4.68 8.58
N LEU A 94 -1.45 -5.44 7.48
CA LEU A 94 -0.99 -6.83 7.42
C LEU A 94 0.51 -6.97 7.67
N MET A 95 1.34 -6.03 7.18
CA MET A 95 2.77 -6.01 7.44
C MET A 95 3.06 -5.72 8.92
N LEU A 96 2.36 -4.75 9.52
CA LEU A 96 2.50 -4.44 10.95
C LEU A 96 2.10 -5.61 11.83
N LEU A 97 1.00 -6.28 11.51
CA LEU A 97 0.57 -7.50 12.20
C LEU A 97 1.60 -8.61 12.10
N ALA A 98 2.22 -8.81 10.92
CA ALA A 98 3.28 -9.80 10.74
C ALA A 98 4.50 -9.51 11.62
N VAL A 99 4.94 -8.24 11.67
CA VAL A 99 6.05 -7.80 12.53
C VAL A 99 5.70 -7.99 14.01
N ALA A 100 4.50 -7.61 14.43
CA ALA A 100 4.06 -7.76 15.82
C ALA A 100 3.93 -9.24 16.23
N ALA A 101 3.46 -10.11 15.35
CA ALA A 101 3.27 -11.53 15.62
C ALA A 101 4.58 -12.34 15.70
N ILE A 102 5.53 -12.04 14.80
CA ILE A 102 6.82 -12.74 14.76
C ILE A 102 7.77 -12.16 15.82
N GLY A 103 7.62 -10.87 16.14
CA GLY A 103 8.55 -10.13 16.96
C GLY A 103 9.75 -9.64 16.13
N THR A 104 10.43 -8.63 16.65
CA THR A 104 11.65 -8.09 16.04
C THR A 104 12.87 -8.46 16.85
N THR A 105 14.03 -8.52 16.22
CA THR A 105 15.31 -8.71 16.91
C THR A 105 15.80 -7.38 17.53
N PHE A 106 16.71 -7.44 18.49
CA PHE A 106 17.27 -6.24 19.14
C PHE A 106 17.98 -5.29 18.17
N HIS A 107 18.46 -5.80 17.03
CA HIS A 107 19.09 -5.02 15.97
C HIS A 107 18.31 -5.16 14.67
N VAL A 108 17.82 -4.04 14.13
CA VAL A 108 17.08 -3.98 12.84
C VAL A 108 17.85 -4.66 11.70
N PHE A 109 19.18 -4.61 11.71
CA PHE A 109 20.04 -5.24 10.70
C PHE A 109 19.99 -6.77 10.73
N ASP A 110 19.67 -7.36 11.88
CA ASP A 110 19.58 -8.80 12.08
C ASP A 110 18.14 -9.31 11.97
N ASP A 111 17.20 -8.48 11.52
CA ASP A 111 15.79 -8.83 11.39
C ASP A 111 15.45 -9.27 9.95
N PRO A 112 15.44 -10.58 9.65
CA PRO A 112 15.19 -11.07 8.31
C PRO A 112 13.78 -10.75 7.80
N LEU A 113 12.81 -10.57 8.70
CA LEU A 113 11.45 -10.23 8.33
C LEU A 113 11.37 -8.79 7.84
N LEU A 114 11.99 -7.84 8.55
CA LEU A 114 12.06 -6.45 8.10
C LEU A 114 12.77 -6.34 6.74
N TRP A 115 13.86 -7.08 6.55
CA TRP A 115 14.56 -7.14 5.26
C TRP A 115 13.73 -7.72 4.12
N ALA A 116 12.73 -8.56 4.41
CA ALA A 116 11.79 -9.06 3.40
C ALA A 116 10.65 -8.06 3.15
N LEU A 117 10.12 -7.42 4.20
CA LEU A 117 8.98 -6.51 4.10
C LEU A 117 9.34 -5.17 3.44
N ILE A 118 10.50 -4.60 3.75
CA ILE A 118 10.97 -3.33 3.18
C ILE A 118 10.97 -3.33 1.63
N PRO A 119 11.63 -4.29 0.94
CA PRO A 119 11.66 -4.29 -0.52
C PRO A 119 10.28 -4.56 -1.13
N ILE A 120 9.42 -5.37 -0.49
CA ILE A 120 8.04 -5.57 -0.94
C ILE A 120 7.28 -4.24 -0.86
N TYR A 121 7.34 -3.57 0.28
CA TYR A 121 6.65 -2.30 0.48
C TYR A 121 7.14 -1.25 -0.52
N LEU A 122 8.47 -1.10 -0.68
CA LEU A 122 9.07 -0.19 -1.65
C LEU A 122 8.64 -0.50 -3.09
N ALA A 123 8.60 -1.78 -3.47
CA ALA A 123 8.15 -2.19 -4.81
C ALA A 123 6.71 -1.77 -5.10
N LEU A 124 5.81 -1.78 -4.10
CA LEU A 124 4.44 -1.32 -4.27
C LEU A 124 4.37 0.19 -4.55
N TYR A 125 5.14 1.01 -3.83
CA TYR A 125 5.20 2.45 -4.10
C TYR A 125 5.81 2.75 -5.48
N LEU A 126 6.90 2.07 -5.82
CA LEU A 126 7.55 2.22 -7.14
C LEU A 126 6.59 1.82 -8.27
N TYR A 127 5.89 0.70 -8.10
CA TYR A 127 4.89 0.24 -9.06
C TYR A 127 3.78 1.26 -9.23
N ASP A 128 3.24 1.79 -8.13
CA ASP A 128 2.14 2.75 -8.20
C ASP A 128 2.54 4.06 -8.92
N TRP A 129 3.77 4.53 -8.70
CA TRP A 129 4.34 5.65 -9.43
C TRP A 129 4.53 5.35 -10.91
N TRP A 130 5.12 4.19 -11.22
CA TRP A 130 5.31 3.75 -12.59
C TRP A 130 3.96 3.64 -13.33
N ASP A 131 2.95 3.08 -12.68
CA ASP A 131 1.60 2.92 -13.19
C ASP A 131 0.93 4.27 -13.50
N ALA A 132 1.09 5.26 -12.61
CA ALA A 132 0.59 6.62 -12.83
C ALA A 132 1.29 7.31 -14.02
N ILE A 133 2.61 7.18 -14.14
CA ILE A 133 3.38 7.74 -15.26
C ILE A 133 2.96 7.09 -16.58
N ALA A 134 2.81 5.76 -16.59
CA ALA A 134 2.36 5.01 -17.75
C ALA A 134 0.94 5.41 -18.19
N ALA A 135 0.02 5.62 -17.25
CA ALA A 135 -1.34 6.04 -17.54
C ALA A 135 -1.38 7.42 -18.22
N VAL A 136 -0.63 8.40 -17.69
CA VAL A 136 -0.54 9.75 -18.30
C VAL A 136 0.10 9.69 -19.68
N SER A 137 1.16 8.89 -19.84
CA SER A 137 1.85 8.73 -21.13
C SER A 137 0.91 8.17 -22.21
N ARG A 138 0.04 7.23 -21.84
CA ARG A 138 -0.98 6.67 -22.74
C ARG A 138 -2.07 7.68 -23.10
N ASP A 139 -2.55 8.42 -22.12
CA ASP A 139 -3.57 9.47 -22.30
C ASP A 139 -3.09 10.52 -23.31
N ILE A 140 -1.82 10.97 -23.19
CA ILE A 140 -1.20 11.91 -24.14
C ILE A 140 -1.11 11.34 -25.56
N SER A 141 -0.85 10.03 -25.72
CA SER A 141 -0.72 9.40 -27.04
C SER A 141 -2.07 9.13 -27.73
N ALA A 142 -3.17 9.20 -27.00
CA ALA A 142 -4.52 8.97 -27.51
C ALA A 142 -5.22 10.26 -28.01
N ASP A 143 -4.65 11.42 -27.68
CA ASP A 143 -5.05 12.76 -28.13
C ASP A 143 -4.31 13.17 -29.42
#